data_AF-A0A6P6XEX5-F1
#
_entry.id   AF-A0A6P6XEX5-F1
#
_cell.length_a   1.000
_cell.length_b   1.000
_cell.length_c   1.000
_cell.angle_alpha   90.00
_cell.angle_beta   90.00
_cell.angle_gamma   90.00
#
_symmetry.space_group_name_H-M   'P 1'
#
loop_
_entity.id
_entity.type
_entity.pdbx_description
1 polymer ?
#
loop_
_entity_poly.entity_id
_entity_poly.type
_entity_poly.pdbx_seq_one_letter_code
_entity_poly.pdbx_strand_id
1 'polypeptide(L)'
;MILKLFLSLLPSLVGALGEPPTDGKTDTNPEGLTAAYGKWASAVAGRLLAGGLSCKVLEKEAFQKQMFEKLIWICAFMLVGARHPGATVGIVEKEYRSEVSSLISELAAAAAAGKGIVFEPAMEDRLCAYSRTVAHFPTAVKEFKWRNGWFYSLSDKAIAEGKPDPCPLHTAWLKELNVV
;
A
#
# COMPACT_ATOMS: atom_id res chain seq x y z
N MET A 1 -11.31 -16.09 20.31
CA MET A 1 -10.32 -15.04 20.67
C MET A 1 -9.15 -15.13 19.68
N ILE A 2 -9.36 -14.67 18.44
CA ILE A 2 -8.34 -14.71 17.39
C ILE A 2 -7.39 -13.52 17.60
N LEU A 3 -6.11 -13.85 17.68
CA LEU A 3 -4.96 -13.00 17.93
C LEU A 3 -5.05 -11.70 17.10
N LYS A 4 -5.36 -10.55 17.72
CA LYS A 4 -5.26 -9.23 17.08
C LYS A 4 -3.79 -8.80 17.01
N LEU A 5 -3.02 -9.49 16.17
CA LEU A 5 -1.78 -8.96 15.63
C LEU A 5 -2.12 -8.42 14.25
N PHE A 6 -2.05 -7.12 14.08
CA PHE A 6 -2.05 -6.53 12.74
C PHE A 6 -0.58 -6.33 12.37
N LEU A 7 -0.17 -6.96 11.27
CA LEU A 7 1.17 -6.86 10.72
C LEU A 7 1.03 -6.17 9.38
N SER A 8 1.62 -4.98 9.22
CA SER A 8 1.77 -4.37 7.91
C SER A 8 3.03 -4.97 7.29
N LEU A 9 2.88 -6.12 6.65
CA LEU A 9 3.98 -6.77 5.95
C LEU A 9 4.30 -5.99 4.67
N LEU A 10 5.36 -5.20 4.76
CA LEU A 10 6.07 -4.54 3.68
C LEU A 10 7.54 -4.95 3.84
N PRO A 11 8.22 -5.61 2.90
CA PRO A 11 7.97 -6.69 1.95
C PRO A 11 8.70 -7.99 2.38
N SER A 12 8.81 -8.27 3.69
CA SER A 12 9.77 -9.20 4.32
C SER A 12 9.71 -10.68 3.87
N LEU A 13 8.89 -11.01 2.87
CA LEU A 13 8.68 -12.35 2.34
C LEU A 13 8.74 -12.39 0.80
N VAL A 14 9.26 -11.36 0.16
CA VAL A 14 9.61 -11.45 -1.26
C VAL A 14 10.93 -12.21 -1.39
N GLY A 15 10.83 -13.50 -1.69
CA GLY A 15 11.93 -14.36 -2.05
C GLY A 15 11.39 -15.72 -2.51
N ALA A 16 12.07 -16.37 -3.44
CA ALA A 16 11.78 -17.77 -3.75
C ALA A 16 12.05 -18.64 -2.50
N LEU A 17 11.44 -19.82 -2.44
CA LEU A 17 11.73 -20.76 -1.35
C LEU A 17 13.25 -21.06 -1.33
N GLY A 18 13.90 -20.78 -0.20
CA GLY A 18 15.34 -20.95 -0.02
C GLY A 18 16.17 -19.68 -0.18
N GLU A 19 15.58 -18.57 -0.62
CA GLU A 19 16.26 -17.28 -0.62
C GLU A 19 16.17 -16.62 0.78
N PRO A 20 17.23 -15.89 1.19
CA PRO A 20 17.16 -15.10 2.42
C PRO A 20 16.06 -14.04 2.32
N PRO A 21 15.33 -13.77 3.40
CA PRO A 21 14.23 -12.83 3.37
C PRO A 21 14.76 -11.39 3.15
N THR A 22 14.09 -10.63 2.29
CA THR A 22 14.48 -9.24 1.99
C THR A 22 13.92 -8.29 3.03
N ASP A 23 14.78 -7.62 3.79
CA ASP A 23 14.36 -6.58 4.73
C ASP A 23 13.80 -5.37 3.98
N GLY A 24 12.71 -4.79 4.46
CA GLY A 24 11.98 -3.71 3.80
C GLY A 24 12.62 -2.34 3.89
N LYS A 25 13.95 -2.28 3.90
CA LYS A 25 14.73 -1.06 4.05
C LYS A 25 14.84 -0.34 2.70
N THR A 26 14.66 0.96 2.74
CA THR A 26 14.83 1.85 1.58
C THR A 26 15.76 3.00 1.96
N ASP A 27 16.16 3.79 0.95
CA ASP A 27 16.83 5.09 1.13
C ASP A 27 16.02 6.06 2.00
N THR A 28 14.69 6.02 1.92
CA THR A 28 13.78 6.85 2.72
C THR A 28 13.35 6.23 4.05
N ASN A 29 13.57 4.92 4.23
CA ASN A 29 13.17 4.13 5.42
C ASN A 29 14.28 3.14 5.80
N PRO A 30 15.43 3.62 6.29
CA PRO A 30 16.56 2.78 6.68
C PRO A 30 16.24 1.86 7.87
N GLU A 31 15.21 2.19 8.65
CA GLU A 31 14.69 1.38 9.75
C GLU A 31 13.75 0.25 9.29
N GLY A 32 13.41 0.21 7.99
CA GLY A 32 12.54 -0.77 7.36
C GLY A 32 11.05 -0.44 7.45
N LEU A 33 10.27 -1.08 6.58
CA LEU A 33 8.84 -0.80 6.42
C LEU A 33 7.91 -1.78 7.16
N THR A 34 8.44 -2.87 7.71
CA THR A 34 7.64 -3.81 8.50
C THR A 34 7.30 -3.20 9.86
N ALA A 35 6.02 -3.23 10.23
CA ALA A 35 5.56 -2.72 11.53
C ALA A 35 4.50 -3.63 12.15
N ALA A 36 4.42 -3.59 13.48
CA ALA A 36 3.49 -4.33 14.30
C ALA A 36 2.86 -3.44 15.38
N TYR A 37 1.61 -3.73 15.71
CA TYR A 37 0.88 -3.11 16.82
C TYR A 37 0.13 -4.17 17.64
N GLY A 38 -0.03 -3.92 18.94
CA GLY A 38 -0.83 -4.72 19.87
C GLY A 38 0.01 -5.46 20.91
N LYS A 39 -0.68 -6.22 21.78
CA LYS A 39 -0.10 -6.91 22.96
C LYS A 39 1.15 -7.73 22.65
N TRP A 40 1.25 -8.31 21.46
CA TRP A 40 2.33 -9.20 21.06
C TRP A 40 3.32 -8.56 20.09
N ALA A 41 3.20 -7.27 19.81
CA ALA A 41 4.02 -6.59 18.80
C ALA A 41 5.52 -6.73 19.11
N SER A 42 5.94 -6.52 20.36
CA SER A 42 7.34 -6.68 20.76
C SER A 42 7.86 -8.11 20.60
N ALA A 43 7.02 -9.11 20.91
CA ALA A 43 7.39 -10.51 20.73
C ALA A 43 7.55 -10.87 19.24
N VAL A 44 6.70 -10.31 18.38
CA VAL A 44 6.79 -10.49 16.92
C VAL A 44 8.01 -9.78 16.35
N ALA A 45 8.26 -8.54 16.76
CA ALA A 45 9.45 -7.80 16.37
C ALA A 45 10.73 -8.54 16.77
N GLY A 46 10.78 -9.09 17.99
CA GLY A 46 11.91 -9.91 18.43
C GLY A 46 12.14 -11.17 17.59
N ARG A 47 11.06 -11.84 17.15
CA ARG A 47 11.15 -13.00 16.24
C ARG A 47 11.63 -12.63 14.85
N LEU A 48 11.15 -11.51 14.29
CA LEU A 48 11.62 -11.00 13.00
C LEU A 48 13.09 -10.61 13.07
N LEU A 49 13.51 -9.93 14.15
CA LEU A 49 14.90 -9.57 14.37
C LEU A 49 15.82 -10.79 14.46
N ALA A 50 15.38 -11.85 15.14
CA ALA A 50 16.12 -13.12 15.20
C ALA A 50 16.29 -13.77 13.82
N GLY A 51 15.40 -13.47 12.86
CA GLY A 51 15.50 -13.85 11.45
C GLY A 51 16.21 -12.82 10.56
N GLY A 52 16.85 -11.79 11.14
CA GLY A 52 17.55 -10.74 10.39
C GLY A 52 16.67 -9.65 9.78
N LEU A 53 15.39 -9.58 10.17
CA LEU A 53 14.41 -8.64 9.63
C LEU A 53 14.08 -7.53 10.61
N SER A 54 13.98 -6.30 10.10
CA SER A 54 13.52 -5.16 10.89
C SER A 54 12.01 -5.22 11.15
N CYS A 55 11.58 -4.73 12.31
CA CYS A 55 10.17 -4.56 12.62
C CYS A 55 9.98 -3.44 13.64
N LYS A 56 9.21 -2.42 13.27
CA LYS A 56 8.82 -1.33 14.15
C LYS A 56 7.65 -1.76 15.03
N VAL A 57 7.75 -1.55 16.34
CA VAL A 57 6.57 -1.58 17.22
C VAL A 57 6.01 -0.16 17.28
N LEU A 58 4.78 0.01 16.79
CA LEU A 58 4.13 1.31 16.69
C LEU A 58 2.90 1.36 17.56
N GLU A 59 2.52 2.58 17.97
CA GLU A 59 1.21 2.85 18.54
C GLU A 59 0.12 2.81 17.46
N LYS A 60 -1.14 2.66 17.90
CA LYS A 60 -2.30 2.38 17.04
C LYS A 60 -2.39 3.32 15.84
N GLU A 61 -2.28 4.62 16.08
CA GLU A 61 -2.45 5.64 15.02
C GLU A 61 -1.32 5.57 13.98
N ALA A 62 -0.07 5.53 14.43
CA ALA A 62 1.09 5.41 13.55
C ALA A 62 1.06 4.11 12.72
N PHE A 63 0.62 3.01 13.35
CA PHE A 63 0.43 1.74 12.66
C PHE A 63 -0.69 1.82 11.61
N GLN A 64 -1.82 2.45 11.93
CA GLN A 64 -2.91 2.65 10.96
C GLN A 64 -2.47 3.50 9.76
N LYS A 65 -1.69 4.57 9.98
CA LYS A 65 -1.11 5.37 8.88
C LYS A 65 -0.27 4.50 7.94
N GLN A 66 0.63 3.68 8.47
CA GLN A 66 1.46 2.79 7.63
C GLN A 66 0.65 1.70 6.91
N MET A 67 -0.40 1.17 7.54
CA MET A 67 -1.33 0.26 6.86
C MET A 67 -1.99 0.93 5.64
N PHE A 68 -2.45 2.17 5.79
CA PHE A 68 -3.05 2.89 4.67
C PHE A 68 -2.04 3.29 3.61
N GLU A 69 -0.82 3.72 3.97
CA GLU A 69 0.24 3.96 2.98
C GLU A 69 0.50 2.71 2.13
N LYS A 70 0.56 1.52 2.76
CA LYS A 70 0.69 0.25 2.02
C LYS A 70 -0.51 -0.02 1.11
N LEU A 71 -1.72 0.18 1.62
CA LEU A 71 -2.94 -0.05 0.84
C LEU A 71 -3.00 0.91 -0.37
N ILE A 72 -2.68 2.19 -0.17
CA ILE A 72 -2.62 3.20 -1.22
C ILE A 72 -1.57 2.83 -2.25
N TRP A 73 -0.35 2.45 -1.82
CA TRP A 73 0.71 2.00 -2.72
C TRP A 73 0.25 0.85 -3.62
N ILE A 74 -0.32 -0.21 -3.04
CA ILE A 74 -0.68 -1.39 -3.82
C ILE A 74 -1.87 -1.11 -4.74
N CYS A 75 -2.83 -0.30 -4.31
CA CYS A 75 -3.94 0.14 -5.17
C CYS A 75 -3.41 0.97 -6.34
N ALA A 76 -2.54 1.96 -6.06
CA ALA A 76 -2.05 2.89 -7.06
C ALA A 76 -1.13 2.23 -8.10
N PHE A 77 -0.03 1.60 -7.65
CA PHE A 77 0.94 1.02 -8.57
C PHE A 77 0.38 -0.15 -9.38
N MET A 78 -0.46 -0.99 -8.77
CA MET A 78 -1.01 -2.14 -9.48
C MET A 78 -2.12 -1.74 -10.43
N LEU A 79 -2.92 -0.72 -10.11
CA LEU A 79 -3.95 -0.20 -11.00
C LEU A 79 -3.34 0.51 -12.20
N VAL A 80 -2.41 1.45 -11.98
CA VAL A 80 -1.72 2.16 -13.07
C VAL A 80 -1.01 1.16 -13.96
N GLY A 81 -0.25 0.22 -13.39
CA GLY A 81 0.43 -0.79 -14.20
C GLY A 81 -0.52 -1.70 -14.99
N ALA A 82 -1.68 -2.04 -14.44
CA ALA A 82 -2.68 -2.83 -15.18
C ALA A 82 -3.29 -2.05 -16.38
N ARG A 83 -3.26 -0.71 -16.37
CA ARG A 83 -3.62 0.14 -17.53
C ARG A 83 -2.57 0.15 -18.63
N HIS A 84 -1.34 -0.24 -18.31
CA HIS A 84 -0.21 -0.24 -19.23
C HIS A 84 0.28 -1.68 -19.44
N PRO A 85 -0.25 -2.43 -20.42
CA PRO A 85 0.00 -3.86 -20.56
C PRO A 85 1.50 -4.22 -20.55
N GLY A 86 1.88 -5.12 -19.64
CA GLY A 86 3.26 -5.57 -19.49
C GLY A 86 4.13 -4.70 -18.57
N ALA A 87 3.60 -3.58 -18.04
CA ALA A 87 4.35 -2.74 -17.12
C ALA A 87 4.64 -3.46 -15.79
N THR A 88 5.92 -3.46 -15.40
CA THR A 88 6.32 -3.84 -14.03
C THR A 88 6.19 -2.65 -13.09
N VAL A 89 6.29 -2.89 -11.79
CA VAL A 89 6.27 -1.81 -10.78
C VAL A 89 7.34 -0.75 -11.05
N GLY A 90 8.52 -1.14 -11.55
CA GLY A 90 9.60 -0.23 -11.91
C GLY A 90 9.28 0.62 -13.15
N ILE A 91 8.64 0.04 -14.16
CA ILE A 91 8.16 0.79 -15.33
C ILE A 91 7.12 1.81 -14.89
N VAL A 92 6.18 1.40 -14.03
CA VAL A 92 5.16 2.31 -13.45
C VAL A 92 5.78 3.46 -12.69
N GLU A 93 6.79 3.19 -11.86
CA GLU A 93 7.49 4.23 -11.10
C GLU A 93 8.23 5.23 -12.00
N LYS A 94 8.87 4.74 -13.07
CA LYS A 94 9.73 5.54 -13.95
C LYS A 94 8.99 6.27 -15.06
N GLU A 95 8.06 5.60 -15.72
CA GLU A 95 7.42 6.08 -16.97
C GLU A 95 6.02 6.64 -16.73
N TYR A 96 5.32 6.16 -15.70
CA TYR A 96 3.93 6.55 -15.38
C TYR A 96 3.82 7.27 -14.02
N ARG A 97 4.90 7.96 -13.62
CA ARG A 97 5.04 8.62 -12.32
C ARG A 97 3.91 9.61 -12.01
N SER A 98 3.49 10.40 -12.99
CA SER A 98 2.43 11.40 -12.84
C SER A 98 1.07 10.76 -12.56
N GLU A 99 0.73 9.66 -13.23
CA GLU A 99 -0.50 8.90 -13.00
C GLU A 99 -0.52 8.34 -11.58
N VAL A 100 0.61 7.76 -11.15
CA VAL A 100 0.77 7.21 -9.80
C VAL A 100 0.65 8.31 -8.74
N SER A 101 1.32 9.45 -8.93
CA SER A 101 1.25 10.59 -8.01
C SER A 101 -0.18 11.10 -7.85
N SER A 102 -0.90 11.25 -8.96
CA SER A 102 -2.30 11.69 -8.99
C SER A 102 -3.19 10.73 -8.21
N LEU A 103 -3.04 9.43 -8.44
CA LEU A 103 -3.84 8.42 -7.78
C LEU A 103 -3.48 8.25 -6.30
N ILE A 104 -2.19 8.32 -5.93
CA ILE A 104 -1.77 8.33 -4.52
C ILE A 104 -2.42 9.49 -3.78
N SER A 105 -2.39 10.68 -4.38
CA SER A 105 -2.97 11.90 -3.77
C SER A 105 -4.48 11.77 -3.56
N GLU A 106 -5.21 11.26 -4.56
CA GLU A 106 -6.65 11.01 -4.47
C GLU A 106 -6.98 10.00 -3.36
N LEU A 107 -6.33 8.83 -3.38
CA LEU A 107 -6.59 7.77 -2.40
C LEU A 107 -6.18 8.20 -0.98
N ALA A 108 -5.09 8.97 -0.84
CA ALA A 108 -4.68 9.54 0.44
C ALA A 108 -5.73 10.52 0.98
N ALA A 109 -6.29 11.39 0.14
CA ALA A 109 -7.35 12.32 0.53
C ALA A 109 -8.61 11.58 0.98
N ALA A 110 -9.05 10.56 0.23
CA ALA A 110 -10.18 9.73 0.60
C ALA A 110 -9.94 8.96 1.92
N ALA A 111 -8.73 8.41 2.11
CA ALA A 111 -8.37 7.73 3.34
C ALA A 111 -8.32 8.67 4.55
N ALA A 112 -7.74 9.86 4.37
CA ALA A 112 -7.68 10.90 5.39
C ALA A 112 -9.09 11.32 5.84
N ALA A 113 -9.98 11.62 4.90
CA ALA A 113 -11.36 11.99 5.18
C ALA A 113 -12.15 10.83 5.82
N GLY A 114 -12.01 9.61 5.30
CA GLY A 114 -12.77 8.45 5.74
C GLY A 114 -12.34 7.85 7.08
N LYS A 115 -11.11 8.15 7.54
CA LYS A 115 -10.55 7.60 8.79
C LYS A 115 -10.08 8.65 9.79
N GLY A 116 -10.16 9.93 9.46
CA GLY A 116 -9.69 11.02 10.32
C GLY A 116 -8.19 10.95 10.58
N ILE A 117 -7.40 10.53 9.57
CA ILE A 117 -5.95 10.40 9.66
C ILE A 117 -5.26 11.52 8.90
N VAL A 118 -4.15 12.00 9.44
CA VAL A 118 -3.25 12.94 8.75
C VAL A 118 -1.97 12.20 8.42
N PHE A 119 -1.67 12.09 7.14
CA PHE A 119 -0.45 11.42 6.69
C PHE A 119 0.76 12.35 6.79
N GLU A 120 1.93 11.74 6.97
CA GLU A 120 3.19 12.47 6.99
C GLU A 120 3.54 12.98 5.58
N PRO A 121 4.17 14.17 5.46
CA PRO A 121 4.56 14.74 4.17
C PRO A 121 5.51 13.81 3.40
N ALA A 122 5.67 14.03 2.09
CA ALA A 122 6.51 13.21 1.22
C ALA A 122 6.14 11.71 1.16
N MET A 123 4.87 11.37 1.36
CA MET A 123 4.37 10.00 1.21
C MET A 123 4.68 9.45 -0.19
N GLU A 124 4.45 10.24 -1.23
CA GLU A 124 4.70 9.82 -2.62
C GLU A 124 6.14 9.36 -2.85
N ASP A 125 7.11 10.08 -2.26
CA ASP A 125 8.53 9.76 -2.34
C ASP A 125 8.85 8.45 -1.61
N ARG A 126 8.31 8.25 -0.39
CA ARG A 126 8.45 6.97 0.32
C ARG A 126 7.87 5.81 -0.47
N LEU A 127 6.70 6.00 -1.07
CA LEU A 127 6.00 4.96 -1.81
C LEU A 127 6.74 4.54 -3.08
N CYS A 128 7.35 5.46 -3.82
CA CYS A 128 8.20 5.05 -4.95
C CYS A 128 9.59 4.58 -4.57
N ALA A 129 10.19 5.09 -3.50
CA ALA A 129 11.39 4.49 -2.91
C ALA A 129 11.18 3.00 -2.65
N TYR A 130 10.04 2.66 -2.04
CA TYR A 130 9.66 1.26 -1.91
C TYR A 130 9.44 0.57 -3.25
N SER A 131 8.73 1.17 -4.21
CA SER A 131 8.53 0.59 -5.55
C SER A 131 9.83 0.19 -6.25
N ARG A 132 10.90 0.98 -6.09
CA ARG A 132 12.22 0.67 -6.67
C ARG A 132 12.80 -0.64 -6.11
N THR A 133 12.53 -1.00 -4.85
CA THR A 133 12.97 -2.28 -4.26
C THR A 133 12.26 -3.50 -4.83
N VAL A 134 11.08 -3.29 -5.43
CA VAL A 134 10.23 -4.35 -6.01
C VAL A 134 9.98 -4.09 -7.50
N ALA A 135 10.92 -3.41 -8.17
CA ALA A 135 10.76 -2.91 -9.54
C ALA A 135 10.44 -4.00 -10.59
N HIS A 136 10.89 -5.24 -10.36
CA HIS A 136 10.72 -6.35 -11.29
C HIS A 136 9.32 -7.00 -11.23
N PHE A 137 8.51 -6.69 -10.22
CA PHE A 137 7.21 -7.34 -10.06
C PHE A 137 6.23 -6.96 -11.17
N PRO A 138 5.49 -7.93 -11.73
CA PRO A 138 4.41 -7.63 -12.67
C PRO A 138 3.27 -6.94 -11.94
N THR A 139 2.65 -5.98 -12.60
CA THR A 139 1.47 -5.31 -12.08
C THR A 139 0.19 -6.02 -12.51
N ALA A 140 -0.78 -6.08 -11.60
CA ALA A 140 -2.11 -6.60 -11.88
C ALA A 140 -3.05 -6.22 -10.74
N VAL A 141 -4.30 -5.87 -11.08
CA VAL A 141 -5.36 -5.74 -10.10
C VAL A 141 -5.77 -7.13 -9.60
N LYS A 142 -5.48 -7.40 -8.32
CA LYS A 142 -5.76 -8.69 -7.65
C LYS A 142 -6.40 -8.44 -6.29
N GLU A 143 -7.02 -9.48 -5.73
CA GLU A 143 -7.60 -9.45 -4.37
C GLU A 143 -8.53 -8.24 -4.16
N PHE A 144 -9.36 -7.91 -5.17
CA PHE A 144 -10.09 -6.64 -5.26
C PHE A 144 -10.74 -6.23 -3.93
N LYS A 145 -11.54 -7.12 -3.32
CA LYS A 145 -12.21 -6.88 -2.03
C LYS A 145 -11.29 -6.33 -0.93
N TRP A 146 -10.05 -6.78 -0.87
CA TRP A 146 -9.07 -6.44 0.17
C TRP A 146 -8.13 -5.30 -0.21
N ARG A 147 -8.05 -4.97 -1.51
CA ARG A 147 -7.23 -3.88 -2.04
C ARG A 147 -8.14 -2.73 -2.47
N ASN A 148 -8.43 -2.64 -3.77
CA ASN A 148 -9.20 -1.56 -4.38
C ASN A 148 -10.65 -1.45 -3.89
N GLY A 149 -11.23 -2.54 -3.38
CA GLY A 149 -12.64 -2.64 -3.03
C GLY A 149 -13.06 -1.69 -1.91
N TRP A 150 -12.18 -1.37 -0.95
CA TRP A 150 -12.53 -0.39 0.09
C TRP A 150 -12.71 1.00 -0.50
N PHE A 151 -11.76 1.48 -1.31
CA PHE A 151 -11.85 2.78 -1.98
C PHE A 151 -13.05 2.85 -2.93
N TYR A 152 -13.24 1.81 -3.76
CA TYR A 152 -14.39 1.75 -4.65
C TYR A 152 -15.73 1.76 -3.90
N SER A 153 -15.82 1.13 -2.72
CA SER A 153 -17.05 1.17 -1.92
C SER A 153 -17.38 2.57 -1.38
N LEU A 154 -16.38 3.44 -1.19
CA LEU A 154 -16.61 4.84 -0.83
C LEU A 154 -17.25 5.59 -1.99
N SER A 155 -16.73 5.34 -3.19
CA SER A 155 -17.22 5.89 -4.45
C SER A 155 -18.64 5.45 -4.78
N ASP A 156 -18.88 4.13 -4.79
CA ASP A 156 -20.19 3.53 -5.05
C ASP A 156 -21.25 4.08 -4.10
N LYS A 157 -20.94 4.15 -2.80
CA LYS A 157 -21.85 4.72 -1.80
C LYS A 157 -22.14 6.21 -2.04
N ALA A 158 -21.10 7.02 -2.30
CA ALA A 158 -21.29 8.45 -2.52
C ALA A 158 -22.15 8.72 -3.77
N ILE A 159 -21.87 8.01 -4.85
CA ILE A 159 -22.62 8.11 -6.11
C ILE A 159 -24.08 7.69 -5.90
N ALA A 160 -24.34 6.58 -5.19
CA ALA A 160 -25.69 6.13 -4.88
C ALA A 160 -26.50 7.15 -4.04
N GLU A 161 -25.81 7.94 -3.23
CA GLU A 161 -26.39 9.04 -2.44
C GLU A 161 -26.51 10.36 -3.24
N GLY A 162 -26.16 10.37 -4.54
CA GLY A 162 -26.17 11.56 -5.39
C GLY A 162 -25.05 12.56 -5.07
N LYS A 163 -24.01 12.14 -4.35
CA LYS A 163 -22.84 12.96 -3.98
C LYS A 163 -21.73 12.81 -5.02
N PRO A 164 -20.78 13.76 -5.08
CA PRO A 164 -19.57 13.60 -5.89
C PRO A 164 -18.80 12.34 -5.50
N ASP A 165 -18.19 11.69 -6.49
CA ASP A 165 -17.27 10.57 -6.27
C ASP A 165 -16.03 11.07 -5.49
N PRO A 166 -15.69 10.51 -4.32
CA PRO A 166 -14.47 10.82 -3.57
C PRO A 166 -13.17 10.30 -4.23
N CYS A 167 -13.24 9.31 -5.13
CA CYS A 167 -12.10 8.73 -5.85
C CYS A 167 -12.36 8.63 -7.36
N PRO A 168 -12.61 9.75 -8.06
CA PRO A 168 -13.07 9.73 -9.45
C PRO A 168 -12.06 9.12 -10.43
N LEU A 169 -10.75 9.33 -10.25
CA LEU A 169 -9.72 8.70 -11.09
C LEU A 169 -9.69 7.19 -10.85
N HIS A 170 -9.67 6.77 -9.59
CA HIS A 170 -9.69 5.36 -9.20
C HIS A 170 -10.90 4.62 -9.80
N THR A 171 -12.10 5.17 -9.64
CA THR A 171 -13.33 4.62 -10.20
C THR A 171 -13.27 4.53 -11.72
N ALA A 172 -12.84 5.60 -12.40
CA ALA A 172 -12.76 5.62 -13.85
C ALA A 172 -11.80 4.55 -14.38
N TRP A 173 -10.63 4.42 -13.77
CA TRP A 173 -9.60 3.46 -14.19
C TRP A 173 -9.96 2.01 -13.87
N LEU A 174 -10.69 1.75 -12.78
CA LEU A 174 -11.23 0.41 -12.52
C LEU A 174 -12.26 -0.01 -13.58
N LYS A 175 -13.12 0.91 -14.01
CA LYS A 175 -14.11 0.68 -15.08
C LYS A 175 -13.44 0.49 -16.44
N GLU A 176 -12.42 1.29 -16.76
CA GLU A 176 -11.61 1.16 -17.98
C GLU A 176 -11.05 -0.26 -18.14
N LEU A 177 -10.63 -0.87 -17.02
CA LEU A 177 -10.10 -2.24 -16.98
C LEU A 177 -11.16 -3.34 -16.84
N ASN A 178 -12.46 -3.00 -16.84
CA ASN A 178 -13.57 -3.92 -16.56
C ASN A 178 -13.40 -4.72 -15.26
N VAL A 179 -12.84 -4.09 -14.22
CA VAL A 179 -12.70 -4.69 -12.88
C VAL A 179 -13.99 -4.53 -12.07
N VAL A 180 -14.73 -3.45 -12.33
CA VAL A 180 -16.00 -3.07 -11.68
C VAL A 180 -17.04 -2.64 -12.71
#